data_AF-A0A7V1C2F8-F1
#
_entry.id   AF-A0A7V1C2F8-F1
#
_cell.length_a   1.000
_cell.length_b   1.000
_cell.length_c   1.000
_cell.angle_alpha   90.00
_cell.angle_beta   90.00
_cell.angle_gamma   90.00
#
_symmetry.space_group_name_H-M   'P 1'
#
loop_
_entity.id
_entity.type
_entity.pdbx_description
1 polymer ?
#
loop_
_entity_poly.entity_id
_entity_poly.type
_entity_poly.pdbx_seq_one_letter_code
_entity_poly.pdbx_strand_id
1 'polypeptide(L)'
;MEKEHLHEEPESKQEGFEEQKIAAEDLKFIRSVVEKTSRQLKPDVHIMIACGLICIIAYTTLYFLKIRRLDKWIWPVGLSMMSIILCYTIVGLVRIAKYEKKAGFISHLKKQVTWVWIFITLHGLAWSILAVLFNDFSGGDPPFIWAMLFSIGLCVLGVFHSKEWLLGAILIFAGMMLTYFVEESAYIILGLAMGAGFIIPAIITQRNYRKQEKENA
;
A
#
# COMPACT_ATOMS: atom_id res chain seq x y z
N MET A 1 36.58 -29.18 69.18
CA MET A 1 36.83 -28.00 68.32
C MET A 1 36.22 -28.30 66.97
N GLU A 2 34.96 -27.89 66.83
CA GLU A 2 34.16 -27.88 65.62
C GLU A 2 34.70 -26.84 64.65
N LYS A 3 34.83 -27.21 63.37
CA LYS A 3 34.82 -26.24 62.27
C LYS A 3 33.96 -26.83 61.15
N GLU A 4 32.69 -26.48 61.19
CA GLU A 4 31.78 -26.56 60.06
C GLU A 4 32.35 -25.70 58.92
N HIS A 5 32.66 -26.33 57.79
CA HIS A 5 32.85 -25.62 56.54
C HIS A 5 31.47 -25.48 55.89
N LEU A 6 30.83 -24.32 56.09
CA LEU A 6 29.69 -23.91 55.28
C LEU A 6 30.17 -23.76 53.82
N HIS A 7 29.62 -24.62 52.96
CA HIS A 7 29.64 -24.44 51.52
C HIS A 7 28.60 -23.35 51.18
N GLU A 8 29.04 -22.11 50.99
CA GLU A 8 28.21 -21.08 50.35
C GLU A 8 28.10 -21.44 48.85
N GLU A 9 26.90 -21.84 48.42
CA GLU A 9 26.55 -21.96 47.00
C GLU A 9 26.44 -20.57 46.35
N PRO A 10 26.71 -20.44 45.04
CA PRO A 10 26.88 -19.14 44.39
C PRO A 10 25.52 -18.53 43.99
N GLU A 11 24.93 -17.72 44.88
CA GLU A 11 23.72 -16.91 44.60
C GLU A 11 23.87 -16.00 43.36
N SER A 12 25.09 -15.52 43.07
CA SER A 12 25.36 -14.60 41.96
C SER A 12 25.13 -15.18 40.55
N LYS A 13 25.10 -16.50 40.39
CA LYS A 13 24.81 -17.14 39.08
C LYS A 13 23.31 -17.28 38.80
N GLN A 14 22.46 -17.22 39.83
CA GLN A 14 21.00 -17.38 39.68
C GLN A 14 20.33 -16.07 39.23
N GLU A 15 20.78 -14.92 39.73
CA GLU A 15 20.23 -13.60 39.34
C GLU A 15 20.42 -13.30 37.85
N GLY A 16 21.60 -13.59 37.28
CA GLY A 16 21.85 -13.40 35.85
C GLY A 16 21.05 -14.35 34.94
N PHE A 17 20.64 -15.51 35.47
CA PHE A 17 19.81 -16.48 34.74
C PHE A 17 18.32 -16.10 34.76
N GLU A 18 17.86 -15.53 35.88
CA GLU A 18 16.52 -14.93 36.02
C GLU A 18 16.35 -13.71 35.10
N GLU A 19 17.31 -12.77 35.10
CA GLU A 19 17.26 -11.60 34.19
C GLU A 19 17.28 -12.00 32.72
N GLN A 20 18.08 -13.01 32.33
CA GLN A 20 18.08 -13.52 30.96
C GLN A 20 16.75 -14.21 30.58
N LYS A 21 16.10 -14.88 31.53
CA LYS A 21 14.77 -15.48 31.32
C LYS A 21 13.70 -14.42 31.15
N ILE A 22 13.70 -13.40 32.01
CA ILE A 22 12.76 -12.28 31.95
C ILE A 22 12.95 -11.51 30.63
N ALA A 23 14.19 -11.22 30.24
CA ALA A 23 14.49 -10.58 28.97
C ALA A 23 14.05 -11.43 27.77
N ALA A 24 14.19 -12.75 27.83
CA ALA A 24 13.74 -13.67 26.78
C ALA A 24 12.20 -13.79 26.71
N GLU A 25 11.51 -13.74 27.85
CA GLU A 25 10.05 -13.71 27.91
C GLU A 25 9.48 -12.38 27.42
N ASP A 26 10.08 -11.25 27.77
CA ASP A 26 9.73 -9.95 27.23
C ASP A 26 9.98 -9.88 25.72
N LEU A 27 11.09 -10.44 25.23
CA LEU A 27 11.35 -10.55 23.80
C LEU A 27 10.32 -11.43 23.09
N LYS A 28 9.90 -12.54 23.70
CA LYS A 28 8.82 -13.39 23.18
C LYS A 28 7.48 -12.65 23.19
N PHE A 29 7.19 -11.91 24.25
CA PHE A 29 5.98 -11.11 24.38
C PHE A 29 5.94 -10.02 23.32
N ILE A 30 7.00 -9.20 23.21
CA ILE A 30 7.16 -8.18 22.18
C ILE A 30 7.05 -8.79 20.79
N ARG A 31 7.72 -9.93 20.53
CA ARG A 31 7.62 -10.64 19.25
C ARG A 31 6.19 -11.08 18.97
N SER A 32 5.47 -11.61 19.97
CA SER A 32 4.08 -12.03 19.83
C SER A 32 3.12 -10.86 19.58
N VAL A 33 3.38 -9.70 20.20
CA VAL A 33 2.61 -8.47 20.03
C VAL A 33 2.89 -7.87 18.65
N VAL A 34 4.15 -7.81 18.24
CA VAL A 34 4.57 -7.39 16.89
C VAL A 34 3.99 -8.32 15.83
N GLU A 35 3.97 -9.63 16.06
CA GLU A 35 3.44 -10.60 15.11
C GLU A 35 1.91 -10.53 14.99
N LYS A 36 1.20 -10.37 16.11
CA LYS A 36 -0.25 -10.11 16.12
C LYS A 36 -0.59 -8.79 15.42
N THR A 37 0.23 -7.76 15.62
CA THR A 37 0.06 -6.44 14.99
C THR A 37 0.36 -6.50 13.49
N SER A 38 1.41 -7.23 13.08
CA SER A 38 1.81 -7.49 11.70
C SER A 38 0.74 -8.26 10.91
N ARG A 39 0.17 -9.33 11.48
CA ARG A 39 -0.91 -10.10 10.82
C ARG A 39 -2.19 -9.29 10.61
N GLN A 40 -2.47 -8.32 11.48
CA GLN A 40 -3.66 -7.45 11.39
C GLN A 40 -3.47 -6.26 10.44
N LEU A 41 -2.22 -5.92 10.11
CA LEU A 41 -1.84 -4.86 9.18
C LEU A 41 -1.52 -5.39 7.78
N LYS A 42 -2.07 -6.54 7.37
CA LYS A 42 -1.92 -6.99 5.98
C LYS A 42 -2.65 -5.99 5.06
N PRO A 43 -1.92 -5.23 4.21
CA PRO A 43 -2.57 -4.46 3.17
C PRO A 43 -3.30 -5.43 2.24
N ASP A 44 -4.47 -5.05 1.76
CA ASP A 44 -5.28 -5.90 0.86
C ASP A 44 -4.61 -6.01 -0.52
N VAL A 45 -3.63 -6.91 -0.60
CA VAL A 45 -2.80 -7.21 -1.77
C VAL A 45 -3.66 -7.43 -3.02
N HIS A 46 -4.79 -8.12 -2.88
CA HIS A 46 -5.70 -8.41 -3.99
C HIS A 46 -6.29 -7.14 -4.61
N ILE A 47 -6.63 -6.14 -3.78
CA ILE A 47 -7.17 -4.86 -4.26
C ILE A 47 -6.09 -4.09 -5.01
N MET A 48 -4.85 -4.10 -4.51
CA MET A 48 -3.72 -3.42 -5.15
C MET A 48 -3.35 -4.07 -6.50
N ILE A 49 -3.32 -5.40 -6.58
CA ILE A 49 -3.09 -6.11 -7.85
C ILE A 49 -4.21 -5.80 -8.85
N ALA A 50 -5.47 -5.86 -8.43
CA ALA A 50 -6.61 -5.54 -9.29
C ALA A 50 -6.53 -4.08 -9.77
N CYS A 51 -6.21 -3.14 -8.87
CA CYS A 51 -6.02 -1.73 -9.22
C CYS A 51 -4.92 -1.55 -10.26
N GLY A 52 -3.77 -2.20 -10.10
CA GLY A 52 -2.67 -2.18 -11.06
C GLY A 52 -3.06 -2.71 -12.44
N LEU A 53 -3.79 -3.82 -12.51
CA LEU A 53 -4.28 -4.38 -13.77
C LEU A 53 -5.29 -3.45 -14.46
N ILE A 54 -6.22 -2.88 -13.69
CA ILE A 54 -7.20 -1.93 -14.24
C ILE A 54 -6.47 -0.67 -14.76
N CYS A 55 -5.45 -0.19 -14.05
CA CYS A 55 -4.63 0.93 -14.52
C CYS A 55 -3.97 0.60 -15.86
N ILE A 56 -3.31 -0.56 -16.00
CA ILE A 56 -2.70 -0.96 -17.29
C ILE A 56 -3.73 -0.92 -18.42
N ILE A 57 -4.91 -1.50 -18.22
CA ILE A 57 -5.98 -1.54 -19.22
C ILE A 57 -6.48 -0.14 -19.55
N ALA A 58 -6.73 0.69 -18.53
CA ALA A 58 -7.23 2.04 -18.69
C ALA A 58 -6.23 2.90 -19.49
N TYR A 59 -4.97 2.93 -19.08
CA TYR A 59 -3.90 3.68 -19.76
C TYR A 59 -3.61 3.19 -21.17
N THR A 60 -3.69 1.89 -21.41
CA THR A 60 -3.58 1.32 -22.77
C THR A 60 -4.75 1.79 -23.64
N THR A 61 -5.95 1.85 -23.08
CA THR A 61 -7.13 2.38 -23.79
C THR A 61 -6.96 3.86 -24.14
N LEU A 62 -6.45 4.67 -23.19
CA LEU A 62 -6.15 6.09 -23.42
C LEU A 62 -5.08 6.28 -24.52
N TYR A 63 -4.06 5.43 -24.55
CA TYR A 63 -3.06 5.43 -25.61
C TYR A 63 -3.67 5.19 -27.00
N PHE A 64 -4.54 4.19 -27.15
CA PHE A 64 -5.20 3.91 -28.43
C PHE A 64 -6.12 5.06 -28.85
N LEU A 65 -6.82 5.69 -27.90
CA LEU A 65 -7.62 6.89 -28.17
C LEU A 65 -6.73 8.04 -28.67
N LYS A 66 -5.55 8.22 -28.07
CA LYS A 66 -4.59 9.25 -28.47
C LYS A 66 -4.06 9.02 -29.89
N ILE A 67 -3.61 7.81 -30.22
CA ILE A 67 -3.13 7.49 -31.58
C ILE A 67 -4.23 7.72 -32.63
N ARG A 68 -5.48 7.35 -32.31
CA ARG A 68 -6.61 7.53 -33.21
C ARG A 68 -7.12 8.98 -33.29
N ARG A 69 -6.45 9.93 -32.62
CA ARG A 69 -6.84 11.36 -32.53
C ARG A 69 -8.27 11.54 -32.04
N LEU A 70 -8.71 10.66 -31.14
CA LEU A 70 -10.02 10.69 -30.50
C LEU A 70 -9.92 11.43 -29.15
N ASP A 71 -9.24 12.56 -29.13
CA ASP A 71 -8.93 13.29 -27.88
C ASP A 71 -10.20 13.65 -27.08
N LYS A 72 -11.31 13.95 -27.77
CA LYS A 72 -12.63 14.21 -27.15
C LYS A 72 -13.17 13.05 -26.31
N TRP A 73 -12.71 11.82 -26.56
CA TRP A 73 -13.14 10.61 -25.86
C TRP A 73 -12.21 10.20 -24.72
N ILE A 74 -11.01 10.80 -24.61
CA ILE A 74 -10.09 10.58 -23.48
C ILE A 74 -10.81 10.88 -22.17
N TRP A 75 -11.62 11.94 -22.16
CA TRP A 75 -12.29 12.44 -20.96
C TRP A 75 -13.41 11.51 -20.44
N PRO A 76 -14.43 11.12 -21.24
CA PRO A 76 -15.46 10.19 -20.80
C PRO A 76 -14.92 8.79 -20.51
N VAL A 77 -13.94 8.32 -21.28
CA VAL A 77 -13.35 6.99 -21.07
C VAL A 77 -12.49 6.98 -19.81
N GLY A 78 -11.70 8.01 -19.56
CA GLY A 78 -10.94 8.16 -18.32
C GLY A 78 -11.84 8.15 -17.09
N LEU A 79 -12.90 8.98 -17.07
CA LEU A 79 -13.85 9.02 -15.96
C LEU A 79 -14.59 7.70 -15.73
N SER A 80 -15.05 7.04 -16.80
CA SER A 80 -15.77 5.77 -16.66
C SER A 80 -14.86 4.69 -16.07
N MET A 81 -13.59 4.64 -16.48
CA MET A 81 -12.60 3.72 -15.92
C MET A 81 -12.27 4.02 -14.46
N MET A 82 -12.13 5.31 -14.09
CA MET A 82 -11.96 5.70 -12.68
C MET A 82 -13.18 5.36 -11.83
N SER A 83 -14.39 5.46 -12.40
CA SER A 83 -15.62 5.06 -11.72
C SER A 83 -15.65 3.54 -11.44
N ILE A 84 -15.11 2.72 -12.35
CA ILE A 84 -14.96 1.28 -12.13
C ILE A 84 -13.97 0.99 -10.99
N ILE A 85 -12.81 1.67 -10.97
CA ILE A 85 -11.82 1.54 -9.88
C ILE A 85 -12.44 1.97 -8.53
N LEU A 86 -13.18 3.08 -8.52
CA LEU A 86 -13.85 3.60 -7.33
C LEU A 86 -14.90 2.61 -6.81
N CYS A 87 -15.76 2.09 -7.68
CA CYS A 87 -16.75 1.08 -7.31
C CYS A 87 -16.09 -0.18 -6.75
N TYR A 88 -15.01 -0.66 -7.39
CA TYR A 88 -14.29 -1.83 -6.92
C TYR A 88 -13.64 -1.61 -5.55
N THR A 89 -13.00 -0.46 -5.34
CA THR A 89 -12.37 -0.11 -4.06
C THR A 89 -13.40 0.07 -2.95
N ILE A 90 -14.53 0.73 -3.20
CA ILE A 90 -15.63 0.87 -2.23
C ILE A 90 -16.21 -0.51 -1.87
N VAL A 91 -16.48 -1.37 -2.84
CA VAL A 91 -16.98 -2.73 -2.57
C VAL A 91 -15.96 -3.54 -1.76
N GLY A 92 -14.66 -3.41 -2.08
CA GLY A 92 -13.57 -3.99 -1.31
C GLY A 92 -13.56 -3.51 0.14
N LEU A 93 -13.59 -2.19 0.35
CA LEU A 93 -13.65 -1.54 1.67
C LEU A 93 -14.86 -1.99 2.49
N VAL A 94 -16.05 -2.06 1.88
CA VAL A 94 -17.27 -2.53 2.56
C VAL A 94 -17.15 -4.00 2.97
N ARG A 95 -16.56 -4.85 2.11
CA ARG A 95 -16.30 -6.26 2.48
C ARG A 95 -15.33 -6.34 3.64
N ILE A 96 -14.22 -5.61 3.59
CA ILE A 96 -13.19 -5.57 4.64
C ILE A 96 -13.81 -5.12 5.97
N ALA A 97 -14.55 -4.01 5.97
CA ALA A 97 -15.22 -3.49 7.16
C ALA A 97 -16.18 -4.52 7.79
N LYS A 98 -16.88 -5.32 6.97
CA LYS A 98 -17.73 -6.42 7.47
C LYS A 98 -16.91 -7.55 8.10
N TYR A 99 -15.75 -7.91 7.53
CA TYR A 99 -14.86 -8.92 8.11
C TYR A 99 -14.21 -8.44 9.41
N GLU A 100 -13.80 -7.18 9.48
CA GLU A 100 -13.21 -6.58 10.68
C GLU A 100 -14.22 -6.45 11.83
N LYS A 101 -15.47 -6.06 11.53
CA LYS A 101 -16.55 -6.04 12.52
C LYS A 101 -16.80 -7.42 13.14
N LYS A 102 -16.61 -8.50 12.36
CA LYS A 102 -16.69 -9.87 12.85
C LYS A 102 -15.46 -10.31 13.66
N ALA A 103 -14.29 -9.77 13.35
CA ALA A 103 -13.04 -10.06 14.04
C ALA A 103 -12.86 -9.25 15.35
N GLY A 104 -13.71 -8.24 15.60
CA GLY A 104 -13.76 -7.52 16.87
C GLY A 104 -12.61 -6.53 17.13
N PHE A 105 -11.74 -6.29 16.15
CA PHE A 105 -10.58 -5.40 16.32
C PHE A 105 -10.30 -4.62 15.03
N ILE A 106 -10.24 -3.29 15.15
CA ILE A 106 -9.86 -2.38 14.05
C ILE A 106 -8.56 -1.71 14.46
N SER A 107 -7.48 -1.97 13.72
CA SER A 107 -6.20 -1.29 13.94
C SER A 107 -6.35 0.21 13.61
N HIS A 108 -5.96 1.08 14.55
CA HIS A 108 -5.98 2.53 14.36
C HIS A 108 -5.17 2.97 13.12
N LEU A 109 -4.07 2.27 12.83
CA LEU A 109 -3.21 2.56 11.69
C LEU A 109 -3.89 2.21 10.36
N LYS A 110 -4.64 1.11 10.29
CA LYS A 110 -5.43 0.75 9.10
C LYS A 110 -6.55 1.76 8.82
N LYS A 111 -7.17 2.30 9.88
CA LYS A 111 -8.14 3.39 9.79
C LYS A 111 -7.50 4.66 9.21
N GLN A 112 -6.32 5.06 9.68
CA GLN A 112 -5.58 6.22 9.16
C GLN A 112 -5.21 6.06 7.68
N VAL A 113 -4.65 4.90 7.30
CA VAL A 113 -4.32 4.60 5.90
C VAL A 113 -5.57 4.65 5.02
N THR A 114 -6.71 4.10 5.48
CA THR A 114 -7.98 4.16 4.76
C THR A 114 -8.45 5.61 4.57
N TRP A 115 -8.35 6.46 5.59
CA TRP A 115 -8.69 7.88 5.48
C TRP A 115 -7.82 8.62 4.46
N VAL A 116 -6.51 8.33 4.42
CA VAL A 116 -5.61 8.89 3.41
C VAL A 116 -6.07 8.50 2.01
N TRP A 117 -6.39 7.23 1.79
CA TRP A 117 -6.89 6.75 0.49
C TRP A 117 -8.23 7.39 0.10
N ILE A 118 -9.16 7.54 1.04
CA ILE A 118 -10.42 8.26 0.82
C ILE A 118 -10.15 9.72 0.43
N PHE A 119 -9.26 10.40 1.15
CA PHE A 119 -8.91 11.79 0.89
C PHE A 119 -8.28 11.99 -0.50
N ILE A 120 -7.32 11.13 -0.85
CA ILE A 120 -6.67 11.12 -2.18
C ILE A 120 -7.72 10.91 -3.28
N THR A 121 -8.63 9.96 -3.08
CA THR A 121 -9.67 9.63 -4.06
C THR A 121 -10.67 10.77 -4.23
N LEU A 122 -11.11 11.38 -3.13
CA LEU A 122 -11.99 12.57 -3.16
C LEU A 122 -11.31 13.75 -3.85
N HIS A 123 -10.01 13.96 -3.61
CA HIS A 123 -9.26 15.01 -4.30
C HIS A 123 -9.18 14.74 -5.80
N GLY A 124 -8.81 13.52 -6.21
CA GLY A 124 -8.77 13.16 -7.64
C GLY A 124 -10.13 13.33 -8.33
N LEU A 125 -11.21 12.97 -7.64
CA LEU A 125 -12.58 13.18 -8.14
C LEU A 125 -12.94 14.65 -8.25
N ALA A 126 -12.64 15.47 -7.24
CA ALA A 126 -12.92 16.91 -7.26
C ALA A 126 -12.19 17.59 -8.43
N TRP A 127 -10.91 17.30 -8.61
CA TRP A 127 -10.13 17.79 -9.75
C TRP A 127 -10.70 17.32 -11.09
N SER A 128 -11.08 16.05 -11.19
CA SER A 128 -11.71 15.53 -12.41
C SER A 128 -13.04 16.24 -12.70
N ILE A 129 -13.92 16.44 -11.71
CA ILE A 129 -15.21 17.12 -11.91
C ILE A 129 -15.01 18.58 -12.32
N LEU A 130 -14.09 19.29 -11.67
CA LEU A 130 -13.73 20.66 -12.04
C LEU A 130 -13.26 20.76 -13.50
N ALA A 131 -12.52 19.76 -13.98
CA ALA A 131 -12.04 19.75 -15.35
C ALA A 131 -13.15 19.73 -16.42
N VAL A 132 -14.24 18.97 -16.23
CA VAL A 132 -15.36 19.11 -17.19
C VAL A 132 -16.19 20.33 -16.97
N LEU A 133 -16.45 20.71 -15.72
CA LEU A 133 -17.36 21.81 -15.47
C LEU A 133 -16.84 23.12 -16.07
N PHE A 134 -15.53 23.32 -16.03
CA PHE A 134 -14.92 24.54 -16.56
C PHE A 134 -14.38 24.39 -17.99
N ASN A 135 -14.41 23.17 -18.55
CA ASN A 135 -13.84 22.83 -19.87
C ASN A 135 -12.43 23.41 -20.12
N ASP A 136 -11.73 23.69 -19.02
CA ASP A 136 -10.43 24.30 -18.99
C ASP A 136 -9.70 23.62 -17.84
N PHE A 137 -8.59 23.00 -18.18
CA PHE A 137 -7.77 22.32 -17.21
C PHE A 137 -6.39 22.94 -17.22
N SER A 138 -6.32 24.08 -16.55
CA SER A 138 -5.09 24.83 -16.27
C SER A 138 -4.06 24.05 -15.45
N GLY A 139 -4.37 22.83 -14.99
CA GLY A 139 -3.54 21.99 -14.10
C GLY A 139 -2.90 20.73 -14.71
N GLY A 140 -3.04 20.45 -16.01
CA GLY A 140 -2.42 19.28 -16.69
C GLY A 140 -3.31 18.05 -16.96
N ASP A 141 -2.82 17.04 -17.67
CA ASP A 141 -3.67 15.92 -18.11
C ASP A 141 -4.18 15.04 -16.92
N PRO A 142 -5.50 14.84 -16.72
CA PRO A 142 -6.05 14.16 -15.54
C PRO A 142 -5.47 12.77 -15.20
N PRO A 143 -5.13 11.90 -16.16
CA PRO A 143 -4.44 10.64 -15.87
C PRO A 143 -3.13 10.89 -15.09
N PHE A 144 -2.37 11.92 -15.44
CA PHE A 144 -1.13 12.27 -14.72
C PHE A 144 -1.40 12.72 -13.28
N ILE A 145 -2.47 13.47 -13.04
CA ILE A 145 -2.88 13.82 -11.67
C ILE A 145 -3.19 12.55 -10.87
N TRP A 146 -3.93 11.63 -11.47
CA TRP A 146 -4.24 10.36 -10.81
C TRP A 146 -2.97 9.56 -10.54
N ALA A 147 -2.04 9.47 -11.48
CA ALA A 147 -0.75 8.81 -11.24
C ALA A 147 0.05 9.48 -10.10
N MET A 148 0.06 10.81 -10.03
CA MET A 148 0.69 11.55 -8.94
C MET A 148 0.02 11.26 -7.59
N LEU A 149 -1.32 11.32 -7.54
CA LEU A 149 -2.11 11.00 -6.35
C LEU A 149 -1.88 9.57 -5.87
N PHE A 150 -1.82 8.61 -6.79
CA PHE A 150 -1.50 7.23 -6.49
C PHE A 150 -0.05 7.04 -6.00
N SER A 151 0.91 7.74 -6.59
CA SER A 151 2.30 7.75 -6.12
C SER A 151 2.39 8.28 -4.68
N ILE A 152 1.70 9.38 -4.36
CA ILE A 152 1.64 9.93 -2.99
C ILE A 152 1.00 8.90 -2.03
N GLY A 153 -0.11 8.27 -2.44
CA GLY A 153 -0.77 7.23 -1.65
C GLY A 153 0.14 6.04 -1.35
N LEU A 154 0.92 5.59 -2.34
CA LEU A 154 1.92 4.53 -2.16
C LEU A 154 3.09 4.96 -1.29
N CYS A 155 3.54 6.22 -1.37
CA CYS A 155 4.55 6.75 -0.46
C CYS A 155 4.07 6.69 0.98
N VAL A 156 2.85 7.16 1.25
CA VAL A 156 2.26 7.10 2.59
C VAL A 156 2.14 5.65 3.06
N LEU A 157 1.63 4.76 2.20
CA LEU A 157 1.55 3.34 2.51
C LEU A 157 2.92 2.74 2.82
N GLY A 158 3.97 3.18 2.13
CA GLY A 158 5.31 2.67 2.36
C GLY A 158 6.01 3.19 3.61
N VAL A 159 5.71 4.41 4.03
CA VAL A 159 6.14 4.94 5.34
C VAL A 159 5.49 4.17 6.49
N PHE A 160 4.21 3.82 6.37
CA PHE A 160 3.45 3.20 7.47
C PHE A 160 3.46 1.67 7.48
N HIS A 161 3.58 1.00 6.33
CA HIS A 161 3.57 -0.46 6.25
C HIS A 161 4.91 -1.05 5.86
N SER A 162 5.47 -0.67 4.71
CA SER A 162 6.64 -1.37 4.19
C SER A 162 7.41 -0.64 3.08
N LYS A 163 8.73 -0.80 3.07
CA LYS A 163 9.62 -0.19 2.06
C LYS A 163 9.32 -0.60 0.63
N GLU A 164 8.66 -1.74 0.43
CA GLU A 164 8.25 -2.23 -0.88
C GLU A 164 7.27 -1.24 -1.54
N TRP A 165 6.33 -0.67 -0.79
CA TRP A 165 5.39 0.32 -1.34
C TRP A 165 6.07 1.64 -1.69
N LEU A 166 7.15 2.03 -1.00
CA LEU A 166 7.99 3.16 -1.40
C LEU A 166 8.63 2.91 -2.77
N LEU A 167 9.11 1.69 -3.04
CA LEU A 167 9.63 1.34 -4.38
C LEU A 167 8.53 1.45 -5.44
N GLY A 168 7.31 1.04 -5.11
CA GLY A 168 6.14 1.21 -5.97
C GLY A 168 5.89 2.68 -6.32
N ALA A 169 5.91 3.56 -5.32
CA ALA A 169 5.76 4.99 -5.52
C ALA A 169 6.88 5.60 -6.39
N ILE A 170 8.14 5.24 -6.10
CA ILE A 170 9.30 5.68 -6.90
C ILE A 170 9.15 5.24 -8.35
N LEU A 171 8.66 4.03 -8.60
CA LEU A 171 8.47 3.52 -9.96
C LEU A 171 7.41 4.31 -10.74
N ILE A 172 6.29 4.66 -10.09
CA ILE A 172 5.26 5.51 -10.70
C ILE A 172 5.82 6.90 -10.98
N PHE A 173 6.54 7.49 -10.02
CA PHE A 173 7.16 8.80 -10.18
C PHE A 173 8.20 8.82 -11.32
N ALA A 174 9.09 7.83 -11.36
CA ALA A 174 10.07 7.69 -12.43
C ALA A 174 9.38 7.48 -13.80
N GLY A 175 8.29 6.72 -13.84
CA GLY A 175 7.46 6.57 -15.04
C GLY A 175 6.89 7.90 -15.52
N MET A 176 6.33 8.71 -14.62
CA MET A 176 5.87 10.07 -14.94
C MET A 176 6.99 10.99 -15.40
N MET A 177 8.21 10.87 -14.86
CA MET A 177 9.36 11.63 -15.36
C MET A 177 9.76 11.19 -16.76
N LEU A 178 9.72 9.88 -17.03
CA LEU A 178 10.09 9.31 -18.33
C LEU A 178 9.14 9.75 -19.45
N THR A 179 7.86 9.94 -19.15
CA THR A 179 6.88 10.38 -20.14
C THR A 179 7.16 11.78 -20.71
N TYR A 180 7.90 12.66 -20.00
CA TYR A 180 8.32 13.95 -20.55
C TYR A 180 9.32 13.82 -21.70
N PHE A 181 10.05 12.70 -21.79
CA PHE A 181 11.00 12.45 -22.86
C PHE A 181 10.39 11.70 -24.05
N VAL A 182 9.23 11.05 -23.84
CA VAL A 182 8.57 10.18 -24.84
C VAL A 182 7.07 10.43 -24.84
N GLU A 183 6.68 11.65 -25.24
CA GLU A 183 5.29 12.11 -25.20
C GLU A 183 4.31 11.21 -25.97
N GLU A 184 4.73 10.68 -27.12
CA GLU A 184 3.88 9.82 -27.95
C GLU A 184 3.47 8.52 -27.25
N SER A 185 4.34 7.99 -26.37
CA SER A 185 4.10 6.75 -25.63
C SER A 185 3.76 6.99 -24.16
N ALA A 186 3.46 8.24 -23.80
CA ALA A 186 3.30 8.66 -22.42
C ALA A 186 2.28 7.80 -21.65
N TYR A 187 1.10 7.58 -22.22
CA TYR A 187 0.05 6.78 -21.57
C TYR A 187 0.45 5.31 -21.37
N ILE A 188 1.15 4.69 -22.32
CA ILE A 188 1.61 3.29 -22.15
C ILE A 188 2.64 3.21 -21.03
N ILE A 189 3.65 4.10 -21.05
CA ILE A 189 4.70 4.13 -20.04
C ILE A 189 4.07 4.32 -18.66
N LEU A 190 3.12 5.25 -18.55
CA LEU A 190 2.42 5.53 -17.31
C LEU A 190 1.57 4.34 -16.86
N GLY A 191 0.86 3.67 -17.78
CA GLY A 191 0.10 2.45 -17.50
C GLY A 191 0.96 1.31 -16.97
N LEU A 192 2.14 1.10 -17.57
CA LEU A 192 3.10 0.09 -17.12
C LEU A 192 3.72 0.45 -15.78
N ALA A 193 4.09 1.73 -15.57
CA ALA A 193 4.65 2.21 -14.32
C ALA A 193 3.64 2.09 -13.16
N MET A 194 2.38 2.47 -13.40
CA MET A 194 1.26 2.28 -12.49
C MET A 194 1.04 0.80 -12.17
N GLY A 195 0.94 -0.04 -13.20
CA GLY A 195 0.74 -1.48 -13.05
C GLY A 195 1.84 -2.12 -12.23
N ALA A 196 3.10 -1.90 -12.60
CA ALA A 196 4.25 -2.42 -11.88
C ALA A 196 4.34 -1.83 -10.45
N GLY A 197 4.05 -0.54 -10.30
CA GLY A 197 4.08 0.18 -9.03
C GLY A 197 3.06 -0.34 -8.02
N PHE A 198 1.94 -0.92 -8.47
CA PHE A 198 0.98 -1.60 -7.59
C PHE A 198 1.25 -3.10 -7.45
N ILE A 199 1.52 -3.80 -8.55
CA ILE A 199 1.57 -5.27 -8.58
C ILE A 199 2.84 -5.80 -7.92
N ILE A 200 4.01 -5.22 -8.23
CA ILE A 200 5.29 -5.69 -7.70
C ILE A 200 5.33 -5.61 -6.16
N PRO A 201 5.09 -4.45 -5.52
CA PRO A 201 5.12 -4.39 -4.06
C PRO A 201 4.04 -5.24 -3.42
N ALA A 202 2.87 -5.38 -4.05
CA ALA A 202 1.82 -6.27 -3.56
C ALA A 202 2.29 -7.73 -3.50
N ILE A 203 2.91 -8.25 -4.57
CA ILE A 203 3.43 -9.62 -4.63
C ILE A 203 4.58 -9.82 -3.62
N ILE A 204 5.54 -8.89 -3.55
CA ILE A 204 6.68 -9.00 -2.63
C ILE A 204 6.19 -8.99 -1.18
N THR A 205 5.28 -8.08 -0.85
CA THR A 205 4.68 -7.96 0.48
C THR A 205 3.95 -9.25 0.85
N GLN A 206 3.14 -9.81 -0.05
CA GLN A 206 2.45 -11.07 0.17
C GLN A 206 3.42 -12.25 0.41
N ARG A 207 4.51 -12.30 -0.35
CA ARG A 207 5.54 -13.35 -0.22
C ARG A 207 6.25 -13.24 1.13
N ASN A 208 6.62 -12.03 1.56
CA ASN A 208 7.27 -11.79 2.85
C ASN A 208 6.35 -12.18 4.01
N TYR A 209 5.06 -11.84 3.95
CA TYR A 209 4.09 -12.27 4.95
C TYR A 209 3.93 -13.79 5.02
N ARG A 210 3.81 -14.48 3.86
CA ARG A 210 3.73 -15.95 3.84
C ARG A 210 4.99 -16.62 4.38
N LYS A 211 6.17 -16.01 4.19
CA LYS A 211 7.43 -16.51 4.73
C LYS A 211 7.44 -16.41 6.26
N GLN A 212 7.05 -15.26 6.81
CA GLN A 212 6.92 -15.06 8.26
C GLN A 212 5.90 -16.02 8.90
N GLU A 213 4.76 -16.25 8.26
CA GLU A 213 3.77 -17.23 8.77
C GLU A 213 4.30 -18.66 8.81
N LYS A 214 5.20 -19.05 7.90
CA LYS A 214 5.83 -20.38 7.91
C LYS A 214 6.96 -20.51 8.91
N GLU A 215 7.67 -19.42 9.20
CA GLU A 215 8.77 -19.42 10.17
C GLU A 215 8.27 -19.37 11.63
N ASN A 216 7.05 -18.89 11.85
CA ASN A 216 6.43 -18.75 13.17
C ASN A 216 5.33 -19.80 13.46
N ALA A 217 5.07 -20.72 12.53
CA ALA A 217 4.14 -21.86 12.72
C ALA A 217 4.93 -23.14 13.03
#